data_AF-A0A9J6DPQ2-F1
#
_entry.id   AF-A0A9J6DPQ2-F1
#
_cell.length_a   1.000
_cell.length_b   1.000
_cell.length_c   1.000
_cell.angle_alpha   90.00
_cell.angle_beta   90.00
_cell.angle_gamma   90.00
#
_symmetry.space_group_name_H-M   'P 1'
#
loop_
_entity.id
_entity.type
_entity.pdbx_description
1 polymer ?
#
loop_
_entity_poly.entity_id
_entity_poly.type
_entity_poly.pdbx_seq_one_letter_code
_entity_poly.pdbx_strand_id
1 'polypeptide(L)'
;MVFALFKPFIKAKMAERYRFHGENFEKLHEEIPPSALPVEYAGQGPPLDFEAYWRQLDQQEEFLAHENTFGYATENKDDMLAECDTPRDLNTF
;
A
#
# COMPACT_ATOMS: atom_id res chain seq x y z
N MET A 1 -7.45 -8.41 -15.58
CA MET A 1 -8.48 -9.41 -15.21
C MET A 1 -8.83 -9.38 -13.72
N VAL A 2 -7.86 -9.27 -12.81
CA VAL A 2 -8.08 -9.30 -11.35
C VAL A 2 -9.02 -8.20 -10.83
N PHE A 3 -8.96 -6.98 -11.38
CA PHE A 3 -9.83 -5.87 -10.96
C PHE A 3 -11.33 -6.19 -11.01
N ALA A 4 -11.78 -6.98 -11.99
CA ALA A 4 -13.20 -7.32 -12.13
C ALA A 4 -13.73 -8.19 -10.98
N LEU A 5 -12.86 -8.99 -10.34
CA LEU A 5 -13.20 -9.84 -9.20
C LEU A 5 -13.38 -9.01 -7.92
N PHE A 6 -12.57 -7.95 -7.76
CA PHE A 6 -12.63 -7.07 -6.59
C PHE A 6 -13.59 -5.89 -6.75
N LYS A 7 -13.96 -5.54 -7.99
CA LYS A 7 -14.92 -4.48 -8.33
C LYS A 7 -16.21 -4.46 -7.49
N PRO A 8 -16.90 -5.58 -7.19
CA PRO A 8 -18.12 -5.54 -6.37
C PRO A 8 -17.90 -5.04 -4.93
N PHE A 9 -16.67 -5.12 -4.40
CA PHE A 9 -16.33 -4.64 -3.06
C PHE A 9 -15.89 -3.17 -3.04
N ILE A 10 -15.71 -2.55 -4.21
CA ILE A 10 -15.25 -1.18 -4.36
C ILE A 10 -16.47 -0.27 -4.51
N LYS A 11 -16.57 0.76 -3.65
CA LYS A 11 -17.62 1.79 -3.75
C LYS A 11 -17.54 2.51 -5.11
N ALA A 12 -18.69 2.87 -5.69
CA ALA A 12 -18.76 3.55 -7.00
C ALA A 12 -17.83 4.79 -7.10
N LYS A 13 -17.82 5.63 -6.07
CA LYS A 13 -16.92 6.81 -5.98
C LYS A 13 -15.43 6.46 -6.04
N MET A 14 -15.02 5.31 -5.51
CA MET A 14 -13.62 4.85 -5.60
C MET A 14 -13.36 4.20 -6.95
N ALA A 15 -14.33 3.46 -7.48
CA ALA A 15 -14.26 2.90 -8.82
C ALA A 15 -13.99 3.97 -9.89
N GLU A 16 -14.65 5.14 -9.79
CA GLU A 16 -14.45 6.28 -10.68
C GLU A 16 -13.06 6.94 -10.58
N ARG A 17 -12.35 6.76 -9.47
CA ARG A 17 -11.02 7.34 -9.25
C ARG A 17 -9.89 6.48 -9.82
N TYR A 18 -10.14 5.19 -10.07
CA TYR A 18 -9.13 4.33 -10.69
C TYR A 18 -8.99 4.66 -12.17
N ARG A 19 -7.82 5.16 -12.57
CA ARG A 19 -7.45 5.37 -13.97
C ARG A 19 -6.34 4.40 -14.35
N PHE A 20 -6.60 3.59 -15.38
CA PHE A 20 -5.67 2.57 -15.86
C PHE A 20 -5.04 3.04 -17.17
N HIS A 21 -3.78 3.46 -17.10
CA HIS A 21 -3.03 3.99 -18.25
C HIS A 21 -2.30 2.89 -19.04
N GLY A 22 -2.07 1.73 -18.43
CA GLY A 22 -1.38 0.60 -19.09
C GLY A 22 0.08 0.94 -19.41
N GLU A 23 0.52 0.59 -20.62
CA GLU A 23 1.87 0.93 -21.13
C GLU A 23 1.94 2.33 -21.76
N ASN A 24 0.83 3.08 -21.77
CA ASN A 24 0.80 4.42 -22.33
C ASN A 24 1.15 5.46 -21.26
N PHE A 25 2.44 5.80 -21.17
CA PHE A 25 2.95 6.81 -20.25
C PHE A 25 2.64 8.26 -20.68
N GLU A 26 2.27 8.50 -21.94
CA GLU A 26 1.90 9.85 -22.39
C GLU A 26 0.63 10.33 -21.68
N LYS A 27 -0.39 9.48 -21.57
CA LYS A 27 -1.63 9.77 -20.83
C LYS A 27 -1.41 9.87 -19.32
N LEU A 28 -0.42 9.15 -18.79
CA LEU A 28 -0.02 9.30 -17.39
C LEU A 28 0.54 10.71 -17.14
N HIS A 29 1.37 11.21 -18.07
CA HIS A 29 2.00 12.53 -17.96
C HIS A 29 1.05 13.71 -18.12
N GLU A 30 -0.13 13.51 -18.72
CA GLU A 30 -1.21 14.50 -18.71
C GLU A 30 -1.77 14.75 -17.30
N GLU A 31 -1.67 13.76 -16.42
CA GLU A 31 -2.23 13.80 -15.07
C GLU A 31 -1.18 14.04 -13.99
N ILE A 32 0.05 13.56 -14.20
CA ILE A 32 1.16 13.65 -13.25
C ILE A 32 2.40 14.15 -13.99
N PRO A 33 3.06 15.23 -13.54
CA PRO A 33 4.22 15.75 -14.24
C PRO A 33 5.38 14.75 -14.23
N PRO A 34 6.15 14.60 -15.34
CA PRO A 34 7.28 13.66 -15.42
C PRO A 34 8.33 13.87 -14.32
N SER A 35 8.51 15.10 -13.84
CA SER A 35 9.47 15.44 -12.78
C SER A 35 9.14 14.81 -11.41
N ALA A 36 7.90 14.40 -11.19
CA ALA A 36 7.46 13.75 -9.97
C ALA A 36 7.57 12.22 -10.03
N LEU A 37 7.88 11.66 -11.20
CA LEU A 37 7.92 10.22 -11.43
C LEU A 37 9.37 9.72 -11.60
N PRO A 38 9.67 8.51 -11.11
CA PRO A 38 10.91 7.81 -11.41
C PRO A 38 11.08 7.51 -12.90
N VAL A 39 12.32 7.25 -13.31
CA VAL A 39 12.70 6.95 -14.70
C VAL A 39 12.01 5.70 -15.25
N GLU A 40 11.71 4.72 -14.39
CA GLU A 40 11.06 3.46 -14.73
C GLU A 40 9.61 3.66 -15.21
N TYR A 41 9.00 4.79 -14.86
CA TYR A 41 7.66 5.19 -15.30
C TYR A 41 7.71 6.31 -16.35
N ALA A 42 8.80 6.39 -17.12
CA ALA A 42 9.09 7.44 -18.10
C ALA A 42 9.17 8.86 -17.51
N GLY A 43 9.46 8.97 -16.21
CA GLY A 43 9.69 10.24 -15.52
C GLY A 43 11.13 10.76 -15.59
N GLN A 44 11.37 11.85 -14.89
CA GLN A 44 12.66 12.56 -14.78
C GLN A 44 13.19 12.60 -13.34
N GLY A 45 12.46 12.01 -12.40
CA GLY A 45 12.84 11.90 -11.00
C GLY A 45 13.93 10.85 -10.76
N PRO A 46 14.39 10.72 -9.50
CA PRO A 46 15.34 9.68 -9.13
C PRO A 46 14.78 8.27 -9.41
N PRO A 47 15.65 7.29 -9.69
CA PRO A 47 15.23 5.91 -9.88
C PRO A 47 14.58 5.34 -8.60
N LEU A 48 13.78 4.28 -8.77
CA LEU A 48 13.14 3.60 -7.66
C LEU A 48 14.18 2.94 -6.74
N ASP A 49 14.22 3.41 -5.49
CA ASP A 49 15.01 2.81 -4.42
C ASP A 49 14.10 2.12 -3.41
N PHE A 50 13.85 0.84 -3.67
CA PHE A 50 13.06 0.00 -2.76
C PHE A 50 13.75 -0.23 -1.42
N GLU A 51 15.08 -0.25 -1.39
CA GLU A 51 15.83 -0.46 -0.14
C GLU A 51 15.66 0.75 0.78
N ALA A 52 15.74 1.97 0.24
CA ALA A 52 15.44 3.19 0.99
C ALA A 52 14.00 3.20 1.51
N TYR A 53 13.03 2.76 0.70
CA TYR A 53 11.63 2.66 1.12
C TYR A 53 11.43 1.69 2.30
N TRP A 54 12.01 0.49 2.25
CA TRP A 54 11.92 -0.48 3.34
C TRP A 54 12.59 0.02 4.62
N ARG A 55 13.80 0.60 4.51
CA ARG A 55 14.47 1.22 5.65
C ARG A 55 13.64 2.33 6.30
N GLN A 56 12.90 3.11 5.51
CA GLN A 56 11.98 4.12 6.04
C GLN A 56 10.80 3.49 6.78
N LEU A 57 10.23 2.39 6.27
CA LEU A 57 9.17 1.67 6.96
C LEU A 57 9.64 1.08 8.28
N ASP A 58 10.83 0.47 8.32
CA ASP A 58 11.43 -0.07 9.55
C ASP A 58 11.62 1.03 10.60
N GLN A 59 12.03 2.23 10.19
CA GLN A 59 12.14 3.39 11.08
C GLN A 59 10.79 3.85 11.65
N GLN A 60 9.66 3.46 11.06
CA GLN A 60 8.32 3.79 11.55
C GLN A 60 7.73 2.68 12.45
N GLU A 61 8.49 1.62 12.76
CA GLU A 61 7.99 0.49 13.56
C GLU A 61 7.41 0.93 14.91
N GLU A 62 8.09 1.82 15.65
CA GLU A 62 7.60 2.33 16.93
C GLU A 62 6.29 3.10 16.79
N PHE A 63 6.16 3.93 15.74
CA PHE A 63 4.93 4.65 15.45
C PHE A 63 3.79 3.69 15.12
N LEU A 64 4.03 2.68 14.28
CA LEU A 64 3.02 1.67 13.93
C LEU A 64 2.63 0.82 15.14
N ALA A 65 3.58 0.46 16.01
CA ALA A 65 3.32 -0.25 17.26
C ALA A 65 2.44 0.59 18.21
N HIS A 66 2.69 1.90 18.28
CA HIS A 66 1.85 2.82 19.02
C HIS A 66 0.44 2.94 18.41
N GLU A 67 0.33 3.11 17.10
CA GLU A 67 -0.97 3.21 16.41
C GLU A 67 -1.81 1.93 16.59
N ASN A 68 -1.16 0.76 16.58
CA ASN A 68 -1.82 -0.52 16.85
C ASN A 68 -2.37 -0.67 18.28
N THR A 69 -2.01 0.24 19.20
CA THR A 69 -2.62 0.25 20.55
C THR A 69 -4.01 0.88 20.55
N PHE A 70 -4.37 1.63 19.51
CA PHE A 70 -5.70 2.21 19.35
C PHE A 70 -6.60 1.27 18.53
N GLY A 71 -7.88 1.19 18.89
CA GLY A 71 -8.84 0.33 18.21
C GLY A 71 -10.12 0.15 19.01
N TYR A 72 -11.08 -0.60 18.45
CA TYR A 72 -12.30 -0.97 19.18
C TYR A 72 -11.98 -2.10 20.15
N ALA A 73 -12.19 -1.89 21.45
CA ALA A 73 -12.21 -2.98 22.41
C ALA A 73 -13.43 -3.86 22.10
N THR A 74 -13.22 -5.09 21.66
CA THR A 74 -14.29 -6.08 21.66
C THR A 74 -14.59 -6.44 23.11
N GLU A 75 -15.87 -6.50 23.48
CA GLU A 75 -16.28 -6.74 24.88
C GLU A 75 -15.93 -8.16 25.38
N ASN A 76 -15.40 -9.02 24.50
CA ASN A 76 -14.95 -10.38 24.80
C ASN A 76 -13.43 -10.49 24.74
N LYS A 77 -12.81 -10.67 25.91
CA LYS A 77 -11.36 -10.79 26.11
C LYS A 77 -10.75 -12.06 25.52
N ASP A 78 -11.56 -13.05 25.14
CA ASP A 78 -11.09 -14.34 24.63
C ASP A 78 -10.58 -14.26 23.17
N ASP A 79 -11.01 -13.27 22.38
CA ASP A 79 -10.59 -13.12 20.98
C ASP A 79 -9.24 -12.39 20.84
N MET A 80 -8.78 -11.68 21.88
CA MET A 80 -7.58 -10.82 21.81
C MET A 80 -6.25 -11.58 21.90
N LEU A 81 -6.23 -12.77 22.49
CA LEU A 81 -5.00 -13.57 22.66
C LEU A 81 -4.76 -14.55 21.50
N ALA A 82 -5.71 -14.70 20.58
CA ALA A 82 -5.58 -15.65 19.47
C ALA A 82 -4.77 -15.10 18.27
N GLU A 83 -4.67 -13.77 18.11
CA GLU A 83 -4.09 -13.18 16.90
C GLU A 83 -2.65 -12.65 17.10
N CYS A 84 -2.27 -12.23 18.31
CA CYS A 84 -0.90 -11.79 18.62
C CYS A 84 0.11 -12.93 18.85
N ASP A 85 -0.33 -14.16 19.09
CA ASP A 85 0.53 -15.30 19.44
C ASP A 85 0.96 -16.18 18.24
N THR A 86 0.59 -15.83 17.01
CA THR A 86 1.18 -16.52 15.85
C THR A 86 2.52 -15.86 15.50
N PRO A 87 3.66 -16.58 15.61
CA PRO A 87 4.92 -16.07 15.12
C PRO A 87 4.78 -15.75 13.63
N ARG A 88 4.98 -14.49 13.24
CA ARG A 88 5.19 -14.14 11.83
C ARG A 88 6.50 -14.81 11.42
N ASP A 89 6.38 -15.96 10.77
CA ASP A 89 7.51 -16.66 10.18
C ASP A 89 8.04 -15.82 9.01
N LEU A 90 9.14 -15.10 9.27
CA LEU A 90 9.81 -14.23 8.30
C LEU A 90 10.55 -15.03 7.20
N ASN A 91 10.47 -16.36 7.18
CA ASN A 91 11.12 -17.22 6.18
C ASN A 91 10.18 -17.80 5.12
N THR A 92 8.99 -17.21 4.89
CA THR A 92 8.20 -17.55 3.70
C THR A 92 8.29 -16.44 2.65
N PHE A 93 9.47 -16.32 2.06
CA PHE A 93 9.71 -15.84 0.70
C PHE A 93 10.47 -16.92 -0.07
#